data_AF-A0A1F2QB70-F1
#
_entry.id   AF-A0A1F2QB70-F1
#
_cell.length_a   1.000
_cell.length_b   1.000
_cell.length_c   1.000
_cell.angle_alpha   90.00
_cell.angle_beta   90.00
_cell.angle_gamma   90.00
#
_symmetry.space_group_name_H-M   'P 1'
#
loop_
_entity.id
_entity.type
_entity.pdbx_description
1 polymer ?
#
loop_
_entity_poly.entity_id
_entity_poly.type
_entity_poly.pdbx_seq_one_letter_code
_entity_poly.pdbx_strand_id
1 'polypeptide(L)'
;MVWNRSEWMRDPDTKAYRYRVRPVTEHVEVEVPELRIVPQDLWERARVRLALQDVPGANGRQNVGKYLLSGFVKCAECGGSYSKKNHSYYCANHWNRGDRACSNKRGVGKATRSLVL
;
A
#
# COMPACT_ATOMS: atom_id res chain seq x y z
N MET A 1 13.17 -16.32 16.66
CA MET A 1 13.70 -17.30 15.69
C MET A 1 12.79 -18.51 15.69
N VAL A 2 12.41 -19.01 14.51
CA VAL A 2 11.56 -20.21 14.39
C VAL A 2 12.37 -21.31 13.70
N TRP A 3 12.45 -22.47 14.33
CA TRP A 3 13.13 -23.65 13.77
C TRP A 3 12.19 -24.86 13.77
N ASN A 4 12.66 -25.98 13.19
CA ASN A 4 11.86 -27.20 12.99
C ASN A 4 10.64 -27.00 12.07
N ARG A 5 10.77 -26.20 11.01
CA ARG A 5 9.66 -25.96 10.07
C ARG A 5 9.40 -27.13 9.12
N SER A 6 10.41 -27.97 8.89
CA SER A 6 10.32 -29.09 7.97
C SER A 6 11.30 -30.20 8.31
N GLU A 7 10.98 -31.38 7.80
CA GLU A 7 11.82 -32.57 7.92
C GLU A 7 11.96 -33.25 6.55
N TRP A 8 13.11 -33.90 6.37
CA TRP A 8 13.33 -34.84 5.28
C TRP A 8 13.15 -36.25 5.83
N MET A 9 12.09 -36.92 5.41
CA MET A 9 11.77 -38.27 5.86
C MET A 9 12.06 -39.27 4.75
N ARG A 10 12.75 -40.35 5.08
CA ARG A 10 12.94 -41.47 4.17
C ARG A 10 11.70 -42.35 4.21
N ASP A 11 11.10 -42.56 3.05
CA ASP A 11 9.99 -43.47 2.86
C ASP A 11 10.49 -44.92 3.05
N PRO A 12 9.90 -45.71 3.97
CA PRO A 12 10.39 -47.04 4.30
C PRO A 12 10.25 -48.03 3.14
N ASP A 13 9.25 -47.85 2.27
CA ASP A 13 8.94 -48.76 1.18
C ASP A 13 9.72 -48.39 -0.08
N THR A 14 9.73 -47.10 -0.44
CA THR A 14 10.35 -46.62 -1.68
C THR A 14 11.81 -46.21 -1.50
N LYS A 15 12.31 -46.12 -0.26
CA LYS A 15 13.65 -45.63 0.13
C LYS A 15 13.97 -44.20 -0.32
N ALA A 16 13.04 -43.51 -0.96
CA ALA A 16 13.16 -42.13 -1.41
C ALA A 16 13.02 -41.16 -0.22
N TYR A 17 13.69 -40.01 -0.30
CA TYR A 17 13.52 -38.93 0.67
C TYR A 17 12.39 -38.00 0.22
N ARG A 18 11.46 -37.73 1.13
CA ARG A 18 10.35 -36.79 0.92
C ARG A 18 10.48 -35.61 1.88
N TYR A 19 10.27 -34.42 1.34
CA TYR A 19 10.18 -33.20 2.12
C TYR A 19 8.77 -33.08 2.73
N ARG A 20 8.70 -32.88 4.05
CA ARG A 20 7.44 -32.67 4.77
C ARG A 20 7.52 -31.36 5.55
N VAL A 21 6.50 -30.52 5.39
CA VAL A 21 6.29 -29.36 6.25
C VAL A 21 5.69 -29.84 7.55
N ARG A 22 6.33 -29.51 8.68
CA ARG A 22 5.82 -29.85 10.01
C ARG A 22 4.66 -28.91 10.37
N PRO A 23 3.65 -29.40 11.13
CA PRO A 23 2.61 -28.54 11.64
C PRO A 23 3.20 -27.48 12.58
N VAL A 24 2.52 -26.33 12.69
CA VAL A 24 3.00 -25.17 13.49
C VAL A 24 3.18 -25.53 14.97
N THR A 25 2.41 -26.50 15.48
CA THR A 25 2.54 -27.02 16.84
C THR A 25 3.88 -27.70 17.13
N GLU A 26 4.60 -28.14 16.09
CA GLU A 26 5.95 -28.71 16.20
C GLU A 26 7.04 -27.68 15.92
N HIS A 27 6.67 -26.46 15.50
CA HIS A 27 7.64 -25.38 15.30
C HIS A 27 8.11 -24.91 16.67
N VAL A 28 9.41 -24.73 16.78
CA VAL A 28 9.99 -24.24 18.03
C VAL A 28 10.35 -22.78 17.82
N GLU A 29 9.70 -21.93 18.62
CA GLU A 29 9.91 -20.50 18.62
C GLU A 29 10.78 -20.11 19.82
N VAL A 30 11.86 -19.40 19.55
CA VAL A 30 12.82 -18.93 20.56
C VAL A 30 13.05 -17.44 20.36
N GLU A 31 12.93 -16.66 21.44
CA GLU A 31 13.32 -15.25 21.42
C GLU A 31 14.84 -15.11 21.38
N VAL A 32 15.35 -14.28 20.46
CA VAL A 32 16.80 -14.08 20.26
C VAL A 32 17.10 -12.57 20.20
N PRO A 33 17.09 -11.87 21.36
CA PRO A 33 17.21 -10.41 21.42
C PRO A 33 18.51 -9.86 20.84
N GLU A 34 19.60 -10.63 20.90
CA GLU A 34 20.92 -10.27 20.39
C GLU A 34 20.98 -10.17 18.86
N LEU A 35 20.06 -10.84 18.14
CA LEU A 35 19.94 -10.75 16.68
C LEU A 35 18.96 -9.65 16.25
N ARG A 36 18.45 -8.85 17.19
CA ARG A 36 17.46 -7.81 16.91
C ARG A 36 18.13 -6.60 16.24
N ILE A 37 17.83 -6.39 14.95
CA ILE A 37 18.34 -5.26 14.16
C ILE A 37 17.65 -3.95 14.55
N VAL A 38 16.34 -4.01 14.89
CA VAL A 38 15.49 -2.84 15.13
C VAL A 38 14.85 -2.95 16.51
N PRO A 39 14.82 -1.89 17.33
CA PRO A 39 14.15 -1.90 18.62
C PRO A 39 12.69 -2.39 18.54
N GLN A 40 12.28 -3.14 19.56
CA GLN A 40 10.97 -3.80 19.60
C GLN A 40 9.80 -2.79 19.50
N ASP A 41 9.91 -1.66 20.18
CA ASP A 41 8.91 -0.59 20.17
C ASP A 41 8.74 0.02 18.76
N LEU A 42 9.84 0.18 18.02
CA LEU A 42 9.82 0.69 16.66
C LEU A 42 9.19 -0.32 15.70
N TRP A 43 9.51 -1.60 15.87
CA TRP A 43 8.90 -2.68 15.11
C TRP A 43 7.37 -2.75 15.32
N GLU A 44 6.92 -2.68 16.57
CA GLU A 44 5.50 -2.70 16.92
C GLU A 44 4.74 -1.52 16.32
N ARG A 45 5.28 -0.30 16.45
CA ARG A 45 4.70 0.90 15.82
C ARG A 45 4.57 0.75 14.29
N ALA A 46 5.59 0.18 13.64
CA ALA A 46 5.56 -0.06 12.19
C ALA A 46 4.50 -1.10 11.81
N ARG A 47 4.36 -2.18 12.59
CA ARG A 47 3.34 -3.22 12.39
C ARG A 47 1.93 -2.65 12.50
N VAL A 48 1.66 -1.79 13.49
CA VAL A 48 0.37 -1.09 13.62
C VAL A 48 0.10 -0.24 12.38
N ARG A 49 1.08 0.54 11.92
CA ARG A 49 0.92 1.37 10.71
C ARG A 49 0.64 0.54 9.46
N LEU A 50 1.30 -0.61 9.31
CA LEU A 50 1.07 -1.52 8.19
C LEU A 50 -0.32 -2.15 8.24
N ALA A 51 -0.80 -2.56 9.41
CA ALA A 51 -2.16 -3.10 9.57
C ALA A 51 -3.24 -2.08 9.18
N LEU A 52 -3.02 -0.79 9.48
CA LEU A 52 -3.91 0.30 9.03
C LEU A 52 -3.87 0.52 7.50
N GLN A 53 -2.84 0.04 6.83
CA GLN A 53 -2.71 0.11 5.37
C GLN A 53 -3.24 -1.13 4.66
N ASP A 54 -3.52 -2.24 5.35
CA ASP A 54 -3.97 -3.50 4.75
C ASP A 54 -5.49 -3.52 4.48
N VAL A 55 -6.03 -2.36 4.11
CA VAL A 55 -7.45 -2.20 3.74
C VAL A 55 -7.62 -2.72 2.31
N PRO A 56 -8.65 -3.54 1.99
CA PRO A 56 -8.88 -4.01 0.63
C PRO A 56 -8.93 -2.86 -0.37
N GLY A 57 -7.99 -2.83 -1.33
CA GLY A 57 -7.78 -1.73 -2.28
C GLY A 57 -6.53 -0.87 -2.04
N ALA A 58 -5.81 -1.07 -0.93
CA ALA A 58 -4.52 -0.42 -0.64
C ALA A 58 -3.30 -1.20 -1.15
N ASN A 59 -3.49 -2.45 -1.60
CA ASN A 59 -2.51 -3.22 -2.37
C ASN A 59 -2.37 -2.66 -3.77
N GLY A 60 -1.56 -1.63 -3.86
CA GLY A 60 -1.20 -0.99 -5.11
C GLY A 60 -0.65 0.34 -4.70
N ARG A 61 0.69 0.42 -4.63
CA ARG A 61 1.51 1.62 -4.54
C ARG A 61 0.66 2.79 -4.11
N GLN A 62 0.74 3.23 -2.84
CA GLN A 62 0.22 4.55 -2.46
C GLN A 62 0.45 5.43 -3.66
N ASN A 63 -0.64 5.75 -4.37
CA ASN A 63 -0.57 6.66 -5.48
C ASN A 63 -0.39 7.97 -4.73
N VAL A 64 0.82 8.18 -4.21
CA VAL A 64 1.35 9.49 -3.90
C VAL A 64 1.37 10.08 -5.28
N GLY A 65 0.20 10.55 -5.70
CA GLY A 65 0.00 11.00 -7.05
C GLY A 65 1.08 12.05 -7.25
N LYS A 66 1.63 12.10 -8.45
CA LYS A 66 2.74 12.99 -8.80
C LYS A 66 2.54 14.45 -8.32
N TYR A 67 1.32 14.83 -7.98
CA TYR A 67 0.94 16.14 -7.46
C TYR A 67 0.13 16.02 -6.15
N LEU A 68 0.32 17.00 -5.25
CA LEU A 68 -0.27 17.08 -3.91
C LEU A 68 -1.77 16.75 -3.83
N LEU A 69 -2.57 17.21 -4.79
CA LEU A 69 -4.03 17.07 -4.76
C LEU A 69 -4.55 15.89 -5.60
N SER A 70 -3.66 15.08 -6.17
CA SER A 70 -4.02 13.89 -6.92
C SER A 70 -4.75 12.90 -6.00
N GLY A 71 -5.95 12.47 -6.40
CA GLY A 71 -6.78 11.53 -5.65
C GLY A 71 -7.73 12.18 -4.62
N PHE A 72 -7.43 13.39 -4.16
CA PHE A 72 -8.23 14.07 -3.13
C PHE A 72 -9.33 14.97 -3.70
N VAL A 73 -9.10 15.62 -4.84
CA VAL A 73 -10.03 16.62 -5.38
C VAL A 73 -11.07 15.97 -6.28
N LYS A 74 -12.35 16.27 -6.00
CA LYS A 74 -13.52 15.80 -6.73
C LYS A 74 -14.34 16.97 -7.26
N CYS A 75 -15.02 16.73 -8.38
CA CYS A 75 -15.95 17.67 -8.97
C CYS A 75 -17.27 17.64 -8.21
N ALA A 76 -17.75 18.80 -7.75
CA ALA A 76 -19.05 18.89 -7.11
C ALA A 76 -20.21 18.56 -8.07
N GLU A 77 -20.10 18.91 -9.35
CA GLU A 77 -21.17 18.66 -10.34
C GLU A 77 -21.32 17.18 -10.72
N CYS A 78 -20.24 16.48 -11.07
CA CYS A 78 -20.31 15.11 -11.58
C CYS A 78 -19.72 14.04 -10.65
N GLY A 79 -19.20 14.42 -9.48
CA GLY A 79 -18.48 13.52 -8.57
C GLY A 79 -17.15 12.99 -9.09
N GLY A 80 -16.78 13.30 -10.34
CA GLY A 80 -15.58 12.81 -10.99
C GLY A 80 -14.29 13.37 -10.39
N SER A 81 -13.18 12.65 -10.57
CA SER A 81 -11.86 13.10 -10.12
C SER A 81 -11.37 14.31 -10.91
N TYR A 82 -10.62 15.19 -10.24
CA TYR A 82 -9.84 16.23 -10.89
C TYR A 82 -8.47 15.68 -11.33
N SER A 83 -8.04 16.06 -12.53
CA SER A 83 -6.74 15.71 -13.10
C SER A 83 -5.88 16.96 -13.26
N LYS A 84 -4.60 16.87 -12.90
CA LYS A 84 -3.64 17.96 -13.05
C LYS A 84 -3.28 18.15 -14.52
N LYS A 85 -3.43 19.37 -15.03
CA LYS A 85 -2.90 19.81 -16.32
C LYS A 85 -2.24 21.18 -16.20
N ASN A 86 -1.01 21.31 -16.69
CA ASN A 86 -0.20 22.52 -16.54
C ASN A 86 -0.13 22.98 -15.07
N HIS A 87 -0.55 24.20 -14.74
CA HIS A 87 -0.53 24.76 -13.39
C HIS A 87 -1.87 24.63 -12.64
N SER A 88 -2.84 23.90 -13.20
CA SER A 88 -4.20 23.81 -12.67
C SER A 88 -4.73 22.37 -12.65
N TYR A 89 -5.80 22.15 -11.89
CA TYR A 89 -6.55 20.90 -11.86
C TYR A 89 -7.90 21.12 -12.54
N TYR A 90 -8.30 20.19 -13.39
CA TYR A 90 -9.56 20.25 -14.14
C TYR A 90 -10.38 18.98 -13.94
N CYS A 91 -11.70 19.09 -14.06
CA CYS A 91 -12.58 17.93 -14.05
C CYS A 91 -12.21 16.97 -15.19
N ALA A 92 -11.80 15.74 -14.86
CA ALA A 92 -11.37 14.75 -15.86
C ALA A 92 -12.52 14.34 -16.79
N ASN A 93 -13.75 14.31 -16.27
CA ASN A 93 -14.94 13.95 -17.05
C ASN A 93 -15.26 15.00 -18.11
N HIS A 94 -15.28 16.28 -17.73
CA HIS A 94 -15.47 17.38 -18.68
C HIS A 94 -14.37 17.40 -19.73
N TRP A 95 -13.11 17.25 -19.29
CA TRP A 95 -11.97 17.28 -20.21
C TRP A 95 -12.01 16.14 -21.25
N ASN A 96 -12.27 14.90 -20.81
CA ASN A 96 -12.22 13.73 -21.69
C ASN A 96 -13.49 13.55 -22.54
N ARG A 97 -14.66 13.99 -22.05
CA ARG A 97 -15.97 13.68 -22.64
C ARG A 97 -16.82 14.92 -22.92
N GLY A 98 -16.28 16.11 -22.68
CA GLY A 98 -16.92 17.40 -22.96
C GLY A 98 -18.14 17.68 -22.09
N ASP A 99 -18.95 18.63 -22.56
CA ASP A 99 -20.17 19.11 -21.89
C ASP A 99 -21.21 18.01 -21.64
N ARG A 100 -21.18 16.93 -22.42
CA ARG A 100 -22.08 15.78 -22.25
C ARG A 100 -21.82 15.01 -20.95
N ALA A 101 -20.61 15.07 -20.39
CA ALA A 101 -20.25 14.33 -19.18
C ALA A 101 -20.18 15.19 -17.92
N CYS A 102 -19.91 16.48 -18.05
CA CYS A 102 -19.93 17.45 -16.96
C CYS A 102 -19.88 18.85 -17.57
N SER A 103 -20.68 19.79 -17.07
CA SER A 103 -20.65 21.20 -17.48
C SER A 103 -19.50 22.00 -16.85
N ASN A 104 -18.83 21.45 -15.84
CA ASN A 104 -17.79 22.14 -15.10
C ASN A 104 -16.50 22.34 -15.93
N LYS A 105 -16.37 23.54 -16.47
CA LYS A 105 -15.19 24.05 -17.20
C LYS A 105 -14.13 24.67 -16.30
N ARG A 106 -14.37 24.78 -14.98
CA ARG A 106 -13.51 25.52 -14.07
C ARG A 106 -12.27 24.73 -13.69
N GLY A 107 -11.12 25.35 -13.91
CA GLY A 107 -9.84 24.89 -13.40
C GLY A 107 -9.52 25.50 -12.04
N VAL A 108 -8.97 24.70 -11.13
CA VAL A 108 -8.41 25.19 -9.86
C VAL A 108 -6.90 25.32 -10.02
N GLY A 109 -6.40 26.56 -10.05
CA GLY A 109 -4.96 26.83 -10.11
C GLY A 109 -4.26 26.41 -8.82
N LYS A 110 -2.97 26.06 -8.91
CA LYS A 110 -2.12 26.03 -7.71
C LYS A 110 -1.87 27.47 -7.26
N ALA A 111 -2.45 27.89 -6.14
CA ALA A 111 -2.01 29.11 -5.48
C ALA A 111 -0.62 28.86 -4.87
N THR A 112 0.44 29.25 -5.57
CA THR A 112 1.77 29.39 -4.96
C THR A 112 1.72 30.66 -4.11
N ARG A 113 1.28 30.54 -2.86
CA ARG A 113 1.53 31.61 -1.89
C ARG A 113 2.99 31.46 -1.48
N SER A 114 3.86 32.30 -2.05
CA SER A 114 5.23 32.46 -1.57
C SER A 114 5.14 32.84 -0.09
N LEU A 115 5.51 31.91 0.80
CA LEU A 115 5.89 32.26 2.15
C LEU A 115 7.22 33.01 2.02
N VAL A 116 7.13 34.33 1.89
CA VAL A 116 8.26 35.21 2.23
C VAL A 116 8.29 35.19 3.76
N LEU A 117 9.36 34.57 4.29
CA LEU A 117 9.74 34.61 5.70
C LEU A 117 10.14 36.03 6.10
#